data_AF-A0A3C1WHL1-F1
#
_entry.id   AF-A0A3C1WHL1-F1
#
_cell.length_a   1.000
_cell.length_b   1.000
_cell.length_c   1.000
_cell.angle_alpha   90.00
_cell.angle_beta   90.00
_cell.angle_gamma   90.00
#
_symmetry.space_group_name_H-M   'P 1'
#
loop_
_entity.id
_entity.type
_entity.pdbx_description
1 polymer ?
#
loop_
_entity_poly.entity_id
_entity_poly.type
_entity_poly.pdbx_seq_one_letter_code
_entity_poly.pdbx_strand_id
1 'polypeptide(L)'
;QHGVNIMEFCKQFNAKTQKEGDSIIPVVITVYKDRTFTFIMKTPPASDLLKKAAGIIKGSGVPQKDKVGKITQAQLREIAQKKQADLNAADLEGAIKIIAGTARSMGVVVQG
;
A
#
# COMPACT_ATOMS: atom_id res chain seq x y z
N GLN A 1 8.22 -25.22 9.43
CA GLN A 1 8.46 -23.84 9.91
C GLN A 1 9.90 -23.48 9.60
N HIS A 2 10.16 -22.38 8.88
CA HIS A 2 11.52 -21.86 8.69
C HIS A 2 11.94 -21.17 10.00
N GLY A 3 13.07 -21.56 10.59
CA GLY A 3 13.52 -21.11 11.91
C GLY A 3 14.03 -19.68 11.93
N VAL A 4 13.13 -18.70 11.70
CA VAL A 4 13.43 -17.27 11.77
C VAL A 4 13.45 -16.82 13.22
N ASN A 5 14.42 -15.98 13.59
CA ASN A 5 14.42 -15.32 14.89
C ASN A 5 13.31 -14.24 14.92
N ILE A 6 12.13 -14.63 15.41
CA ILE A 6 10.93 -13.78 15.44
C ILE A 6 11.12 -12.52 16.30
N MET A 7 11.80 -12.62 17.44
CA MET A 7 12.02 -11.46 18.31
C MET A 7 12.89 -10.40 17.63
N GLU A 8 13.94 -10.84 16.95
CA GLU A 8 14.83 -9.93 16.21
C GLU A 8 14.09 -9.25 15.05
N PHE A 9 13.27 -10.00 14.31
CA PHE A 9 12.41 -9.44 13.27
C PHE A 9 11.46 -8.37 13.84
N CYS A 10 10.71 -8.70 14.90
CA CYS A 10 9.76 -7.76 15.50
C CYS A 10 10.44 -6.48 15.98
N LYS A 11 11.63 -6.58 16.60
CA LYS A 11 12.40 -5.43 17.05
C LYS A 11 12.83 -4.54 15.88
N GLN A 12 13.41 -5.13 14.83
CA GLN A 12 13.86 -4.38 13.64
C GLN A 12 12.68 -3.77 12.87
N PHE A 13 11.57 -4.50 12.73
CA PHE A 13 10.37 -4.03 12.05
C PHE A 13 9.76 -2.84 12.79
N ASN A 14 9.50 -2.96 14.09
CA ASN A 14 8.89 -1.90 14.89
C ASN A 14 9.74 -0.63 14.93
N ALA A 15 11.07 -0.77 14.99
CA ALA A 15 11.99 0.38 14.93
C ALA A 15 11.90 1.12 13.58
N LYS A 16 11.74 0.39 12.46
CA LYS A 16 11.60 0.99 11.12
C LYS A 16 10.21 1.55 10.84
N THR A 17 9.15 1.01 11.47
CA THR A 17 7.76 1.40 11.24
C THR A 17 7.20 2.39 12.26
N GLN A 18 7.98 2.78 13.26
CA GLN A 18 7.54 3.68 14.35
C GLN A 18 6.88 4.99 13.84
N LYS A 19 7.30 5.50 12.68
CA LYS A 19 6.77 6.73 12.08
C LYS A 19 5.53 6.53 11.20
N GLU A 20 5.20 5.31 10.84
CA GLU A 20 4.11 5.00 9.90
C GLU A 20 2.75 4.81 10.58
N GLY A 21 2.73 4.81 11.92
CA GLY A 21 1.52 4.72 12.75
C GLY A 21 0.71 3.46 12.46
N ASP A 22 -0.62 3.61 12.34
CA ASP A 22 -1.56 2.50 12.10
C ASP A 22 -1.58 2.00 10.64
N SER A 23 -0.57 2.33 9.84
CA SER A 23 -0.51 1.89 8.44
C SER A 23 -0.12 0.42 8.37
N ILE A 24 -0.87 -0.38 7.59
CA ILE A 24 -0.50 -1.77 7.30
C ILE A 24 0.70 -1.75 6.34
N ILE A 25 1.82 -2.32 6.76
CA ILE A 25 3.07 -2.39 5.98
C ILE A 25 3.31 -3.83 5.57
N PRO A 26 3.18 -4.17 4.27
CA PRO A 26 3.53 -5.49 3.77
C PRO A 26 5.04 -5.70 3.86
N VAL A 27 5.45 -6.90 4.26
CA VAL A 27 6.87 -7.26 4.38
C VAL A 27 7.15 -8.54 3.61
N VAL A 28 8.22 -8.52 2.81
CA VAL A 28 8.77 -9.73 2.20
C VAL A 28 9.98 -10.15 3.01
N ILE A 29 9.93 -11.36 3.58
CA ILE A 29 11.01 -11.94 4.37
C ILE A 29 11.72 -13.00 3.53
N THR A 30 13.03 -12.89 3.40
CA THR A 30 13.90 -13.89 2.79
C THR A 30 14.66 -14.60 3.89
N VAL A 31 14.54 -15.92 3.96
CA VAL A 31 15.19 -16.77 4.96
C VAL A 31 16.29 -17.60 4.31
N TYR A 32 17.50 -17.51 4.85
CA TYR A 32 18.67 -18.24 4.34
C TYR A 32 18.85 -19.58 5.06
N LYS A 33 19.72 -20.44 4.50
CA LYS A 33 19.96 -21.81 5.02
C LYS A 33 20.55 -21.81 6.43
N ASP A 34 21.35 -20.80 6.76
CA ASP A 34 21.95 -20.58 8.08
C ASP A 34 20.96 -19.99 9.10
N ARG A 35 19.67 -19.89 8.74
CA ARG A 35 18.59 -19.31 9.55
C ARG A 35 18.70 -17.80 9.78
N THR A 36 19.63 -17.12 9.10
CA THR A 36 19.59 -15.68 8.99
C THR A 36 18.44 -15.24 8.09
N PHE A 37 18.04 -13.98 8.20
CA PHE A 37 16.96 -13.43 7.38
C PHE A 37 17.27 -11.99 6.98
N THR A 38 16.73 -11.61 5.82
CA THR A 38 16.58 -10.22 5.40
C THR A 38 15.11 -9.93 5.17
N PHE A 39 14.70 -8.67 5.28
CA PHE A 39 13.34 -8.29 4.96
C PHE A 39 13.27 -6.93 4.28
N ILE A 40 12.31 -6.81 3.36
CA ILE A 40 12.02 -5.59 2.62
C ILE A 40 10.61 -5.15 3.01
N MET A 41 10.50 -3.94 3.55
CA MET A 41 9.22 -3.28 3.79
C MET A 41 8.73 -2.66 2.49
N LYS A 42 7.48 -2.97 2.13
CA LYS A 42 6.79 -2.34 1.01
C LYS A 42 5.90 -1.22 1.52
N THR A 43 5.52 -0.32 0.62
CA THR A 43 4.50 0.69 0.88
C THR A 43 3.16 0.05 1.19
N PRO A 44 2.31 0.72 2.00
CA PRO A 44 0.97 0.24 2.29
C PRO A 44 0.17 -0.11 1.03
N PRO A 45 -0.77 -1.06 1.09
CA PRO A 45 -1.61 -1.43 -0.05
C PRO A 45 -2.27 -0.20 -0.68
N ALA A 46 -2.38 -0.18 -2.02
CA ALA A 46 -3.02 0.93 -2.72
C ALA A 46 -4.45 1.17 -2.22
N SER A 47 -5.16 0.10 -1.90
CA SER A 47 -6.50 0.15 -1.32
C SER A 47 -6.56 0.84 0.04
N ASP A 48 -5.58 0.61 0.92
CA ASP A 48 -5.53 1.27 2.23
C ASP A 48 -5.19 2.75 2.11
N LEU A 49 -4.27 3.10 1.21
CA LEU A 49 -3.95 4.50 0.90
C LEU A 49 -5.17 5.25 0.34
N LEU A 50 -5.90 4.63 -0.59
CA LEU A 50 -7.11 5.19 -1.18
C LEU A 50 -8.24 5.33 -0.16
N LYS A 51 -8.44 4.32 0.71
CA LYS A 51 -9.41 4.39 1.82
C LYS A 51 -9.11 5.54 2.76
N LYS A 52 -7.85 5.71 3.15
CA LYS A 52 -7.40 6.80 4.04
C LYS A 52 -7.61 8.17 3.39
N ALA A 53 -7.26 8.32 2.11
CA ALA A 53 -7.45 9.59 1.40
C ALA A 53 -8.93 9.94 1.16
N ALA A 54 -9.78 8.94 0.93
CA ALA A 54 -11.22 9.13 0.75
C ALA A 54 -12.01 9.17 2.08
N GLY A 55 -11.38 8.89 3.23
CA GLY A 55 -12.04 8.87 4.54
C GLY A 55 -13.02 7.71 4.73
N ILE A 56 -12.81 6.57 4.05
CA ILE A 56 -13.73 5.42 4.06
C ILE A 56 -13.08 4.20 4.71
N ILE A 57 -13.89 3.35 5.35
CA ILE A 57 -13.41 2.14 6.04
C ILE A 57 -13.38 0.93 5.10
N LYS A 58 -14.30 0.88 4.13
CA LYS A 58 -14.48 -0.25 3.19
C LYS A 58 -14.74 0.25 1.77
N GLY A 59 -14.24 -0.48 0.79
CA GLY A 59 -14.58 -0.27 -0.62
C GLY A 59 -15.98 -0.78 -1.00
N SER A 60 -16.42 -0.46 -2.21
CA SER A 60 -17.71 -0.85 -2.75
C SER A 60 -17.79 -2.36 -3.00
N GLY A 61 -18.91 -2.98 -2.62
CA GLY A 61 -19.24 -4.37 -3.01
C GLY A 61 -19.68 -4.49 -4.46
N VAL A 62 -20.15 -3.39 -5.06
CA VAL A 62 -20.55 -3.30 -6.48
C VAL A 62 -19.93 -2.04 -7.11
N PRO A 63 -18.60 -2.00 -7.34
CA PRO A 63 -17.84 -0.77 -7.68
C PRO A 63 -18.34 0.01 -8.90
N GLN A 64 -18.96 -0.69 -9.86
CA GLN A 64 -19.49 -0.08 -11.07
C GLN A 64 -20.81 0.67 -10.83
N LYS A 65 -21.57 0.31 -9.79
CA LYS A 65 -22.84 0.95 -9.43
C LYS A 65 -22.67 1.88 -8.24
N ASP A 66 -22.10 1.38 -7.15
CA ASP A 66 -22.04 2.11 -5.88
C ASP A 66 -20.69 2.80 -5.74
N LYS A 67 -20.72 4.14 -5.79
CA LYS A 67 -19.57 5.00 -5.53
C LYS A 67 -19.52 5.33 -4.05
N VAL A 68 -18.47 4.89 -3.37
CA VAL A 68 -18.38 4.93 -1.90
C VAL A 68 -17.39 5.96 -1.38
N GLY A 69 -16.59 6.58 -2.26
CA GLY A 69 -15.63 7.61 -1.86
C GLY A 69 -15.23 8.49 -3.03
N LYS A 70 -14.58 9.62 -2.72
CA LYS A 70 -14.05 10.56 -3.69
C LYS A 70 -12.66 11.02 -3.27
N ILE A 71 -11.78 11.20 -4.25
CA ILE A 71 -10.44 11.80 -4.05
C ILE A 71 -10.14 12.79 -5.18
N THR A 72 -9.24 13.73 -4.92
CA THR A 72 -8.75 14.68 -5.92
C THR A 72 -7.63 14.09 -6.76
N GLN A 73 -7.35 14.69 -7.92
CA GLN A 73 -6.17 14.35 -8.74
C GLN A 73 -4.85 14.53 -7.96
N ALA A 74 -4.77 15.55 -7.10
CA ALA A 74 -3.59 15.79 -6.27
C ALA A 74 -3.34 14.62 -5.31
N GLN A 75 -4.37 14.17 -4.57
CA GLN A 75 -4.28 13.02 -3.68
C GLN A 75 -3.94 11.73 -4.44
N LEU A 76 -4.50 11.54 -5.63
CA LEU A 76 -4.17 10.39 -6.47
C LEU A 76 -2.68 10.38 -6.84
N ARG A 77 -2.13 11.54 -7.22
CA ARG A 77 -0.71 11.72 -7.56
C ARG A 77 0.20 11.48 -6.36
N GLU A 78 -0.16 11.99 -5.19
CA GLU A 78 0.59 11.74 -3.95
C GLU A 78 0.64 10.25 -3.59
N ILE A 79 -0.48 9.54 -3.71
CA ILE A 79 -0.55 8.09 -3.49
C ILE A 79 0.33 7.35 -4.51
N ALA A 80 0.26 7.74 -5.79
CA ALA A 80 1.09 7.16 -6.84
C ALA A 80 2.58 7.38 -6.57
N GLN A 81 2.97 8.58 -6.17
CA GLN A 81 4.36 8.90 -5.82
C GLN A 81 4.84 8.10 -4.60
N LYS A 82 4.03 8.02 -3.53
CA LYS A 82 4.37 7.22 -2.35
C LYS A 82 4.55 5.75 -2.72
N LYS A 83 3.72 5.22 -3.63
CA LYS A 83 3.71 3.81 -4.00
C LYS A 83 4.68 3.46 -5.15
N GLN A 84 5.24 4.45 -5.84
CA GLN A 84 5.98 4.28 -7.09
C GLN A 84 7.12 3.26 -6.97
N ALA A 85 7.85 3.24 -5.85
CA ALA A 85 8.96 2.30 -5.62
C ALA A 85 8.53 0.82 -5.61
N ASP A 86 7.26 0.51 -5.37
CA ASP A 86 6.71 -0.84 -5.36
C ASP A 86 5.86 -1.17 -6.61
N LEU A 87 5.71 -0.23 -7.53
CA LEU A 87 4.98 -0.43 -8.78
C LEU A 87 5.96 -0.72 -9.91
N ASN A 88 5.52 -1.54 -10.87
CA ASN A 88 6.26 -1.77 -12.11
C ASN A 88 5.98 -0.67 -13.16
N ALA A 89 5.65 0.54 -12.73
CA ALA A 89 5.35 1.65 -13.63
C ALA A 89 6.65 2.23 -14.22
N ALA A 90 6.64 2.56 -15.50
CA ALA A 90 7.80 3.17 -16.17
C ALA A 90 8.04 4.62 -15.72
N ASP A 91 6.96 5.34 -15.40
CA ASP A 91 6.98 6.73 -14.95
C ASP A 91 5.84 7.01 -13.95
N LEU A 92 5.81 8.23 -13.43
CA LEU A 92 4.78 8.65 -12.47
C LEU A 92 3.37 8.64 -13.09
N GLU A 93 3.23 8.94 -14.38
CA GLU A 93 1.93 8.92 -15.06
C GLU A 93 1.38 7.49 -15.18
N GLY A 94 2.23 6.51 -15.44
CA GLY A 94 1.92 5.09 -15.37
C GLY A 94 1.51 4.66 -13.96
N ALA A 95 2.22 5.14 -12.93
CA ALA A 95 1.86 4.87 -11.55
C ALA A 95 0.47 5.44 -11.21
N ILE A 96 0.17 6.68 -11.63
CA ILE A 96 -1.14 7.31 -11.46
C ILE A 96 -2.24 6.46 -12.11
N LYS A 97 -2.03 5.94 -13.33
CA LYS A 97 -3.00 5.06 -14.01
C LYS A 97 -3.25 3.78 -13.24
N ILE A 98 -2.20 3.16 -12.68
CA ILE A 98 -2.34 1.94 -11.86
C ILE A 98 -3.17 2.23 -10.60
N ILE A 99 -2.88 3.31 -9.89
CA ILE A 99 -3.65 3.69 -8.70
C ILE A 99 -5.09 4.06 -9.08
N ALA A 100 -5.30 4.78 -10.19
CA ALA A 100 -6.64 5.14 -10.68
C ALA A 100 -7.48 3.89 -11.00
N GLY A 101 -6.85 2.86 -11.59
CA GLY A 101 -7.48 1.56 -11.82
C GLY A 101 -7.95 0.91 -10.51
N THR A 102 -7.13 0.99 -9.45
CA THR A 102 -7.49 0.52 -8.11
C THR A 102 -8.63 1.34 -7.49
N ALA A 103 -8.60 2.67 -7.62
CA ALA A 103 -9.69 3.53 -7.15
C ALA A 103 -11.01 3.14 -7.81
N ARG A 104 -11.01 2.93 -9.14
CA ARG A 104 -12.18 2.50 -9.90
C ARG A 104 -12.71 1.14 -9.43
N SER A 105 -11.83 0.16 -9.21
CA SER A 105 -12.24 -1.17 -8.74
C SER A 105 -12.74 -1.18 -7.29
N MET A 106 -12.49 -0.11 -6.53
CA MET A 106 -13.01 0.07 -5.17
C MET A 106 -14.29 0.93 -5.11
N GLY A 107 -14.74 1.49 -6.24
CA GLY A 107 -15.85 2.44 -6.27
C GLY A 107 -15.48 3.82 -5.73
N VAL A 108 -14.19 4.18 -5.73
CA VAL A 108 -13.70 5.52 -5.41
C VAL A 108 -13.61 6.34 -6.69
N VAL A 109 -14.23 7.52 -6.69
CA VAL A 109 -14.25 8.44 -7.84
C VAL A 109 -13.11 9.43 -7.72
N VAL A 110 -12.34 9.59 -8.79
CA VAL A 110 -11.34 10.65 -8.89
C VAL A 110 -12.03 11.89 -9.47
N GLN A 111 -12.05 12.98 -8.70
CA GLN A 111 -12.54 14.27 -9.16
C GLN A 111 -11.38 15.04 -9.78
N GLY A 112 -11.56 15.40 -11.06
CA GLY A 112 -10.72 16.35 -11.78
C GLY A 112 -11.21 17.77 -11.56
#